data_AF-A0A075MS67-F1
#
_entry.id   AF-A0A075MS67-F1
#
_cell.length_a   1.000
_cell.length_b   1.000
_cell.length_c   1.000
_cell.angle_alpha   90.00
_cell.angle_beta   90.00
_cell.angle_gamma   90.00
#
_symmetry.space_group_name_H-M   'P 1'
#
loop_
_entity.id
_entity.type
_entity.pdbx_description
1 polymer ?
#
loop_
_entity_poly.entity_id
_entity_poly.type
_entity_poly.pdbx_seq_one_letter_code
_entity_poly.pdbx_strand_id
1 'polypeptide(L)'
;MSLENVTKRFVDLGLSEEEAAVLRDLYLAGESKAGDLARSSGLARIKVYRILDRLQEMSIVESTMGRPVIFSAIPPDSAIERLIEHAARKLETMQVAREEVMKELARFKLQARPQIEAKYRIIQGKQQIYPWIAKMAASAGTEILAYIEREDLRKIYYTDVLEELSKARKRGVKVRILTDVDYSLAATVKDYAGYADIRHTRIPGMSILLVIDESELVVSATTRAEGASDVALWMNGKNFVAGIKGLLGESWENAISAQTRINIMKEGGKALQDILIVRGTQSIGEFYKGMLSRAKKKVLHVSVPYDTEFFGPLASDALAWAGRKVDMQVLTAIDNSSLGDVKDLGGNKCKVRHIDAKAGVNITIVDGEEVMLTPAAGGAKSRSQSAIWSNVRDYVEHYRIMFDNLWSSSSTEMADRIALVEAQAKAEEMALQMRRTLESAGFKIQKAIKGTSGLVHEFSIVAAAGEHDAAAAAVVVDIAGIEKPDLQTAVIGFVVKCMDIKADHKLLVTLFDPAQVQAPARSLNSDITIASAQDAEKTLRKMLGMKQQPKQQQITTTALID
;
A
#
# COMPACT_ATOMS: atom_id res chain seq x y z
N MET A 1 -41.77 -8.49 19.22
CA MET A 1 -40.96 -8.54 20.47
C MET A 1 -40.97 -9.97 20.98
N SER A 2 -39.83 -10.57 21.26
CA SER A 2 -39.78 -11.91 21.87
C SER A 2 -40.10 -11.83 23.37
N LEU A 3 -40.67 -12.88 23.92
CA LEU A 3 -40.87 -13.06 25.37
C LEU A 3 -39.57 -12.97 26.16
N GLU A 4 -38.46 -13.37 25.53
CA GLU A 4 -37.11 -13.25 26.09
C GLU A 4 -36.68 -11.78 26.27
N ASN A 5 -37.08 -10.89 25.36
CA ASN A 5 -36.79 -9.47 25.51
C ASN A 5 -37.57 -8.86 26.68
N VAL A 6 -38.79 -9.32 26.96
CA VAL A 6 -39.59 -8.85 28.11
C VAL A 6 -38.95 -9.27 29.42
N THR A 7 -38.48 -10.52 29.53
CA THR A 7 -37.73 -10.98 30.71
C THR A 7 -36.46 -10.15 30.93
N LYS A 8 -35.68 -9.88 29.88
CA LYS A 8 -34.48 -9.01 29.97
C LYS A 8 -34.82 -7.61 30.48
N ARG A 9 -35.93 -7.01 30.05
CA ARG A 9 -36.37 -5.68 30.54
C ARG A 9 -36.78 -5.70 32.02
N PHE A 10 -37.43 -6.75 32.50
CA PHE A 10 -37.70 -6.88 33.93
C PHE A 10 -36.41 -7.05 34.76
N VAL A 11 -35.38 -7.69 34.19
CA VAL A 11 -34.06 -7.76 34.82
C VAL A 11 -33.39 -6.38 34.87
N ASP A 12 -33.46 -5.59 33.79
CA ASP A 12 -32.99 -4.21 33.77
C ASP A 12 -33.68 -3.35 34.86
N LEU A 13 -34.94 -3.68 35.22
CA LEU A 13 -35.74 -3.03 36.27
C LEU A 13 -35.47 -3.56 37.69
N GLY A 14 -34.50 -4.46 37.86
CA GLY A 14 -34.01 -4.88 39.17
C GLY A 14 -34.55 -6.21 39.70
N LEU A 15 -35.26 -6.99 38.87
CA LEU A 15 -35.59 -8.38 39.17
C LEU A 15 -34.45 -9.33 38.81
N SER A 16 -34.34 -10.47 39.50
CA SER A 16 -33.49 -11.56 39.04
C SER A 16 -34.10 -12.25 37.80
N GLU A 17 -33.28 -12.99 37.05
CA GLU A 17 -33.77 -13.73 35.87
C GLU A 17 -34.93 -14.68 36.21
N GLU A 18 -34.88 -15.32 37.38
CA GLU A 18 -35.90 -16.25 37.84
C GLU A 18 -37.18 -15.53 38.29
N GLU A 19 -37.06 -14.38 38.96
CA GLU A 19 -38.21 -13.53 39.32
C GLU A 19 -38.89 -12.96 38.07
N ALA A 20 -38.10 -12.48 37.11
CA ALA A 20 -38.59 -11.98 35.83
C ALA A 20 -39.28 -13.07 35.01
N ALA A 21 -38.77 -14.30 35.04
CA ALA A 21 -39.39 -15.45 34.36
C ALA A 21 -40.74 -15.83 35.02
N VAL A 22 -40.78 -15.94 36.35
CA VAL A 22 -42.03 -16.27 37.08
C VAL A 22 -43.08 -15.18 36.91
N LEU A 23 -42.70 -13.90 36.96
CA LEU A 23 -43.61 -12.77 36.74
C LEU A 23 -44.17 -12.76 35.32
N ARG A 24 -43.33 -13.00 34.31
CA ARG A 24 -43.77 -13.15 32.91
C ARG A 24 -44.76 -14.30 32.77
N ASP A 25 -44.45 -15.46 33.34
CA ASP A 25 -45.32 -16.64 33.24
C ASP A 25 -46.66 -16.40 33.95
N LEU A 26 -46.66 -15.67 35.06
CA LEU A 26 -47.89 -15.25 35.75
C LEU A 26 -48.72 -14.26 34.91
N TYR A 27 -48.09 -13.33 34.19
CA TYR A 27 -48.81 -12.47 33.23
C TYR A 27 -49.43 -13.25 32.07
N LEU A 28 -48.74 -14.29 31.58
CA LEU A 28 -49.24 -15.13 30.49
C LEU A 28 -50.36 -16.08 30.92
N ALA A 29 -50.23 -16.66 32.11
CA ALA A 29 -51.19 -17.64 32.62
C ALA A 29 -52.40 -16.97 33.30
N GLY A 30 -52.29 -15.69 33.67
CA GLY A 30 -53.27 -15.02 34.51
C GLY A 30 -53.26 -15.58 35.93
N GLU A 31 -54.40 -15.50 36.62
CA GLU A 31 -54.53 -15.99 38.00
C GLU A 31 -54.13 -17.47 38.13
N SER A 32 -53.04 -17.73 38.86
CA SER A 32 -52.38 -19.04 38.86
C SER A 32 -51.98 -19.51 40.25
N LYS A 33 -52.00 -20.83 40.48
CA LYS A 33 -51.42 -21.41 41.70
C LYS A 33 -49.91 -21.49 41.54
N ALA A 34 -49.16 -21.33 42.63
CA ALA A 34 -47.70 -21.52 42.61
C ALA A 34 -47.26 -22.90 42.09
N GLY A 35 -48.09 -23.94 42.28
CA GLY A 35 -47.83 -25.28 41.73
C GLY A 35 -47.96 -25.36 40.20
N ASP A 36 -48.79 -24.51 39.60
CA ASP A 36 -48.99 -24.45 38.15
C ASP A 36 -47.84 -23.66 37.51
N LEU A 37 -47.44 -22.54 38.13
CA LEU A 37 -46.27 -21.74 37.74
C LEU A 37 -44.95 -22.51 37.90
N ALA A 38 -44.83 -23.39 38.90
CA ALA A 38 -43.67 -24.26 39.06
C ALA A 38 -43.51 -25.25 37.90
N ARG A 39 -44.64 -25.75 37.36
CA ARG A 39 -44.61 -26.64 36.19
C ARG A 39 -44.26 -25.90 34.90
N SER A 40 -44.75 -24.67 34.72
CA SER A 40 -44.45 -23.87 33.52
C SER A 40 -43.02 -23.31 33.51
N SER A 41 -42.51 -22.89 34.68
CA SER A 41 -41.18 -22.27 34.81
C SER A 41 -40.03 -23.28 34.96
N GLY A 42 -40.33 -24.56 35.19
CA GLY A 42 -39.31 -25.60 35.45
C GLY A 42 -38.62 -25.46 36.81
N LEU A 43 -39.09 -24.57 37.69
CA LEU A 43 -38.52 -24.32 39.01
C LEU A 43 -39.17 -25.18 40.10
N ALA A 44 -38.40 -25.50 41.14
CA ALA A 44 -38.93 -26.20 42.30
C ALA A 44 -40.04 -25.38 42.99
N ARG A 45 -41.13 -26.04 43.39
CA ARG A 45 -42.32 -25.37 43.94
C ARG A 45 -42.02 -24.44 45.13
N ILE A 46 -41.13 -24.84 46.03
CA ILE A 46 -40.69 -24.01 47.18
C ILE A 46 -40.04 -22.70 46.71
N LYS A 47 -39.27 -22.75 45.62
CA LYS A 47 -38.57 -21.59 45.06
C LYS A 47 -39.55 -20.60 44.43
N VAL A 48 -40.59 -21.10 43.75
CA VAL A 48 -41.66 -20.27 43.18
C VAL A 48 -42.44 -19.54 44.28
N TYR A 49 -42.74 -20.19 45.41
CA TYR A 49 -43.34 -19.50 46.56
C TYR A 49 -42.47 -18.35 47.05
N ARG A 50 -41.17 -18.59 47.28
CA ARG A 50 -40.24 -17.52 47.71
C ARG A 50 -40.16 -16.36 46.73
N ILE A 51 -40.20 -16.65 45.43
CA ILE A 51 -40.21 -15.64 44.38
C ILE A 51 -41.51 -14.84 44.44
N LEU A 52 -42.66 -15.49 44.51
CA LEU A 52 -43.96 -14.84 44.60
C LEU A 52 -44.10 -14.00 45.88
N ASP A 53 -43.59 -14.48 47.01
CA ASP A 53 -43.55 -13.73 48.27
C ASP A 53 -42.75 -12.43 48.10
N ARG A 54 -41.58 -12.51 47.47
CA ARG A 54 -40.75 -11.33 47.21
C ARG A 54 -41.40 -10.36 46.21
N LEU A 55 -42.04 -10.87 45.16
CA LEU A 55 -42.81 -10.04 44.23
C LEU A 55 -44.03 -9.38 44.93
N GLN A 56 -44.62 -10.06 45.92
CA GLN A 56 -45.69 -9.52 46.75
C GLN A 56 -45.17 -8.47 47.77
N GLU A 57 -43.98 -8.64 48.33
CA GLU A 57 -43.30 -7.60 49.15
C GLU A 57 -43.05 -6.32 48.33
N MET A 58 -42.73 -6.47 47.05
CA MET A 58 -42.62 -5.36 46.10
C MET A 58 -43.99 -4.83 45.65
N SER A 59 -45.09 -5.44 46.13
CA SER A 59 -46.47 -5.10 45.83
C SER A 59 -46.82 -5.16 44.33
N ILE A 60 -46.16 -6.02 43.57
CA ILE A 60 -46.43 -6.23 42.14
C ILE A 60 -47.17 -7.55 41.85
N VAL A 61 -47.34 -8.39 42.87
CA VAL A 61 -48.14 -9.61 42.85
C VAL A 61 -49.07 -9.61 44.06
N GLU A 62 -50.30 -10.06 43.87
CA GLU A 62 -51.32 -10.24 44.90
C GLU A 62 -51.64 -11.72 45.06
N SER A 63 -52.18 -12.10 46.23
CA SER A 63 -52.61 -13.47 46.50
C SER A 63 -53.97 -13.52 47.22
N THR A 64 -54.73 -14.57 46.96
CA THR A 64 -56.04 -14.79 47.59
C THR A 64 -55.88 -15.51 48.93
N MET A 65 -56.77 -15.20 49.88
CA MET A 65 -56.81 -15.83 51.22
C MET A 65 -57.46 -17.24 51.22
N GLY A 66 -57.75 -17.79 50.04
CA GLY A 66 -58.45 -19.07 49.87
C GLY A 66 -57.55 -20.30 49.91
N ARG A 67 -58.17 -21.49 49.96
CA ARG A 67 -57.49 -22.77 49.72
C ARG A 67 -58.08 -23.40 48.46
N PRO A 68 -57.35 -23.46 47.34
CA PRO A 68 -55.93 -23.13 47.19
C PRO A 68 -55.65 -21.62 47.06
N VAL A 69 -54.43 -21.20 47.46
CA VAL A 69 -53.92 -19.84 47.25
C VAL A 69 -53.69 -19.62 45.75
N ILE A 70 -54.23 -18.52 45.23
CA ILE A 70 -54.11 -18.11 43.83
C ILE A 70 -53.35 -16.78 43.81
N PHE A 71 -52.39 -16.64 42.89
CA PHE A 71 -51.59 -15.44 42.71
C PHE A 71 -52.01 -14.72 41.43
N SER A 72 -52.00 -13.40 41.45
CA SER A 72 -52.27 -12.54 40.30
C SER A 72 -51.23 -11.43 40.22
N ALA A 73 -50.76 -11.10 39.02
CA ALA A 73 -49.91 -9.93 38.82
C ALA A 73 -50.78 -8.69 38.61
N ILE A 74 -50.38 -7.56 39.20
CA ILE A 74 -51.05 -6.28 38.93
C ILE A 74 -50.77 -5.81 37.48
N PRO A 75 -51.49 -4.82 36.93
CA PRO A 75 -51.25 -4.32 35.57
C PRO A 75 -49.76 -3.98 35.30
N PRO A 76 -49.21 -4.31 34.11
CA PRO A 76 -47.77 -4.17 33.83
C PRO A 76 -47.20 -2.75 34.00
N ASP A 77 -47.98 -1.72 33.66
CA ASP A 77 -47.62 -0.32 33.85
C ASP A 77 -47.40 0.00 35.34
N SER A 78 -48.37 -0.37 36.17
CA SER A 78 -48.33 -0.22 37.62
C SER A 78 -47.20 -1.04 38.25
N ALA A 79 -46.95 -2.24 37.73
CA ALA A 79 -45.85 -3.09 38.20
C ALA A 79 -44.48 -2.46 37.90
N ILE A 80 -44.30 -1.89 36.71
CA ILE A 80 -43.06 -1.20 36.33
C ILE A 80 -42.84 0.03 37.22
N GLU A 81 -43.89 0.83 37.48
CA GLU A 81 -43.81 1.98 38.38
C GLU A 81 -43.38 1.56 39.80
N ARG A 82 -44.00 0.51 40.35
CA ARG A 82 -43.62 -0.02 41.68
C ARG A 82 -42.20 -0.56 41.74
N LEU A 83 -41.69 -1.17 40.66
CA LEU A 83 -40.29 -1.60 40.57
C LEU A 83 -39.35 -0.39 40.63
N ILE A 84 -39.65 0.67 39.89
CA ILE A 84 -38.87 1.92 39.89
C ILE A 84 -38.89 2.56 41.28
N GLU A 85 -40.06 2.65 41.93
CA GLU A 85 -40.20 3.17 43.29
C GLU A 85 -39.45 2.33 44.34
N HIS A 86 -39.48 1.00 44.20
CA HIS A 86 -38.72 0.11 45.07
C HIS A 86 -37.21 0.33 44.91
N ALA A 87 -36.72 0.47 43.67
CA ALA A 87 -35.32 0.78 43.39
C ALA A 87 -34.91 2.16 43.93
N ALA A 88 -35.77 3.19 43.79
CA ALA A 88 -35.53 4.52 44.33
C ALA A 88 -35.41 4.54 45.86
N ARG A 89 -36.32 3.86 46.57
CA ARG A 89 -36.24 3.70 48.04
C ARG A 89 -34.99 2.96 48.50
N LYS A 90 -34.56 1.95 47.74
CA LYS A 90 -33.31 1.24 48.01
C LYS A 90 -32.09 2.15 47.85
N LEU A 91 -32.07 2.99 46.82
CA LEU A 91 -31.02 3.97 46.60
C LEU A 91 -30.94 4.98 47.75
N GLU A 92 -32.09 5.51 48.19
CA GLU A 92 -32.16 6.43 49.34
C GLU A 92 -31.62 5.78 50.62
N THR A 93 -32.04 4.55 50.92
CA THR A 93 -31.50 3.78 52.05
C THR A 93 -29.97 3.61 51.95
N MET A 94 -29.45 3.31 50.75
CA MET A 94 -28.01 3.18 50.52
C MET A 94 -27.25 4.50 50.71
N GLN A 95 -27.86 5.63 50.35
CA GLN A 95 -27.28 6.97 50.57
C GLN A 95 -27.20 7.30 52.06
N VAL A 96 -28.25 7.01 52.84
CA VAL A 96 -28.23 7.17 54.30
C VAL A 96 -27.15 6.28 54.92
N ALA A 97 -27.11 4.99 54.55
CA ALA A 97 -26.10 4.06 55.03
C ALA A 97 -24.68 4.51 54.68
N ARG A 98 -24.46 5.11 53.50
CA ARG A 98 -23.17 5.72 53.13
C ARG A 98 -22.76 6.79 54.13
N GLU A 99 -23.64 7.73 54.46
CA GLU A 99 -23.33 8.79 55.42
C GLU A 99 -23.02 8.23 56.81
N GLU A 100 -23.80 7.25 57.27
CA GLU A 100 -23.57 6.58 58.55
C GLU A 100 -22.22 5.85 58.58
N VAL A 101 -21.91 5.07 57.55
CA VAL A 101 -20.63 4.38 57.41
C VAL A 101 -19.47 5.37 57.40
N MET A 102 -19.59 6.48 56.66
CA MET A 102 -18.55 7.51 56.63
C MET A 102 -18.36 8.17 58.00
N LYS A 103 -19.47 8.44 58.72
CA LYS A 103 -19.45 9.00 60.08
C LYS A 103 -18.81 8.05 61.09
N GLU A 104 -19.12 6.76 61.01
CA GLU A 104 -18.51 5.75 61.87
C GLU A 104 -17.03 5.55 61.54
N LEU A 105 -16.67 5.44 60.25
CA LEU A 105 -15.28 5.33 59.80
C LEU A 105 -14.41 6.54 60.19
N ALA A 106 -14.98 7.74 60.22
CA ALA A 106 -14.28 8.95 60.65
C ALA A 106 -13.84 8.92 62.13
N ARG A 107 -14.44 8.05 62.97
CA ARG A 107 -14.04 7.86 64.36
C ARG A 107 -12.75 7.04 64.50
N PHE A 108 -12.33 6.35 63.44
CA PHE A 108 -11.10 5.58 63.43
C PHE A 108 -9.97 6.39 62.79
N LYS A 109 -8.75 6.24 63.32
CA LYS A 109 -7.54 6.65 62.58
C LYS A 109 -7.31 5.68 61.43
N LEU A 110 -7.97 5.94 60.30
CA LEU A 110 -7.70 5.25 59.06
C LEU A 110 -6.23 5.48 58.69
N GLN A 111 -5.50 4.42 58.37
CA GLN A 111 -4.14 4.55 57.89
C GLN A 111 -4.16 5.41 56.62
N ALA A 112 -3.40 6.50 56.63
CA ALA A 112 -3.18 7.28 55.43
C ALA A 112 -2.59 6.33 54.39
N ARG A 113 -3.23 6.22 53.21
CA ARG A 113 -2.58 5.58 52.08
C ARG A 113 -1.22 6.28 51.90
N PRO A 114 -0.11 5.54 51.75
CA PRO A 114 1.16 6.17 51.42
C PRO A 114 0.92 7.10 50.23
N GLN A 115 1.36 8.35 50.38
CA GLN A 115 1.23 9.36 49.37
C GLN A 115 2.20 9.01 48.25
N ILE A 116 1.81 8.05 47.41
CA ILE A 116 2.51 7.73 46.18
C ILE A 116 2.36 8.97 45.29
N GLU A 117 3.39 9.82 45.28
CA GLU A 117 3.42 11.09 44.53
C GLU A 117 3.26 10.88 43.02
N ALA A 118 3.72 9.72 42.51
CA ALA A 118 3.64 9.35 41.10
C ALA A 118 3.00 7.98 40.93
N LYS A 119 1.81 7.95 40.33
CA LYS A 119 1.08 6.75 39.95
C LYS A 119 1.29 6.49 38.46
N TYR A 120 1.24 5.21 38.10
CA TYR A 120 1.14 4.78 36.71
C TYR A 120 0.04 3.73 36.56
N ARG A 121 -0.49 3.60 35.35
CA ARG A 121 -1.49 2.59 35.00
C ARG A 121 -1.28 2.12 33.57
N ILE A 122 -1.30 0.81 33.38
CA ILE A 122 -1.36 0.20 32.05
C ILE A 122 -2.84 0.06 31.66
N ILE A 123 -3.19 0.55 30.48
CA ILE A 123 -4.53 0.53 29.90
C ILE A 123 -4.45 -0.30 28.63
N GLN A 124 -5.29 -1.33 28.51
CA GLN A 124 -5.26 -2.28 27.40
C GLN A 124 -6.54 -2.16 26.56
N GLY A 125 -6.35 -2.11 25.24
CA GLY A 125 -7.39 -1.97 24.22
C GLY A 125 -7.89 -0.54 24.03
N LYS A 126 -8.12 -0.14 22.77
CA LYS A 126 -8.66 1.19 22.43
C LYS A 126 -9.99 1.50 23.13
N GLN A 127 -10.81 0.47 23.39
CA GLN A 127 -12.08 0.59 24.11
C GLN A 127 -11.92 1.06 25.56
N GLN A 128 -10.73 0.97 26.14
CA GLN A 128 -10.42 1.55 27.45
C GLN A 128 -9.56 2.81 27.32
N ILE A 129 -8.66 2.86 26.33
CA ILE A 129 -7.78 4.01 26.10
C ILE A 129 -8.57 5.27 25.74
N TYR A 130 -9.52 5.19 24.80
CA TYR A 130 -10.27 6.39 24.39
C TYR A 130 -11.18 6.95 25.50
N PRO A 131 -11.97 6.14 26.24
CA PRO A 131 -12.72 6.66 27.38
C PRO A 131 -11.82 7.24 28.48
N TRP A 132 -10.61 6.70 28.67
CA TRP A 132 -9.65 7.28 29.60
C TRP A 132 -9.15 8.66 29.14
N ILE A 133 -8.83 8.80 27.85
CA ILE A 133 -8.46 10.10 27.26
C ILE A 133 -9.63 11.10 27.36
N ALA A 134 -10.87 10.66 27.10
CA ALA A 134 -12.05 11.50 27.22
C ALA A 134 -12.21 12.01 28.67
N LYS A 135 -12.04 11.12 29.66
CA LYS A 135 -12.04 11.50 31.08
C LYS A 135 -10.97 12.55 31.40
N MET A 136 -9.76 12.38 30.88
CA MET A 136 -8.68 13.36 31.10
C MET A 136 -9.01 14.70 30.43
N ALA A 137 -9.54 14.69 29.21
CA ALA A 137 -9.97 15.90 28.50
C ALA A 137 -11.11 16.64 29.22
N ALA A 138 -12.01 15.90 29.87
CA ALA A 138 -13.08 16.48 30.68
C ALA A 138 -12.55 17.29 31.88
N SER A 139 -11.43 16.87 32.48
CA SER A 139 -10.79 17.55 33.61
C SER A 139 -9.73 18.59 33.23
N ALA A 140 -9.41 18.74 31.94
CA ALA A 140 -8.40 19.70 31.48
C ALA A 140 -8.78 21.14 31.83
N GLY A 141 -7.84 21.88 32.43
CA GLY A 141 -8.04 23.26 32.89
C GLY A 141 -7.31 24.33 32.07
N THR A 142 -6.17 24.00 31.46
CA THR A 142 -5.30 24.96 30.77
C THR A 142 -4.95 24.54 29.35
N GLU A 143 -4.54 23.29 29.16
CA GLU A 143 -3.99 22.81 27.89
C GLU A 143 -4.14 21.30 27.71
N ILE A 144 -4.41 20.90 26.47
CA ILE A 144 -4.26 19.54 25.98
C ILE A 144 -3.26 19.62 24.84
N LEU A 145 -2.08 19.03 25.02
CA LEU A 145 -1.02 18.96 24.01
C LEU A 145 -0.77 17.50 23.67
N ALA A 146 -1.03 17.12 22.42
CA ALA A 146 -0.93 15.73 22.01
C ALA A 146 -0.21 15.57 20.67
N TYR A 147 0.53 14.48 20.52
CA TYR A 147 0.78 13.85 19.23
C TYR A 147 -0.15 12.64 19.08
N ILE A 148 -0.83 12.54 17.94
CA ILE A 148 -1.76 11.47 17.61
C ILE A 148 -1.46 10.99 16.19
N GLU A 149 -1.20 9.68 16.04
CA GLU A 149 -0.97 9.04 14.75
C GLU A 149 -2.24 9.07 13.88
N ARG A 150 -2.08 8.99 12.54
CA ARG A 150 -3.16 9.15 11.55
C ARG A 150 -4.38 8.28 11.82
N GLU A 151 -4.17 7.01 12.16
CA GLU A 151 -5.24 6.04 12.37
C GLU A 151 -5.99 6.30 13.68
N ASP A 152 -5.26 6.64 14.75
CA ASP A 152 -5.86 7.04 16.02
C ASP A 152 -6.68 8.32 15.88
N LEU A 153 -6.17 9.33 15.16
CA LEU A 153 -6.90 10.57 14.93
C LEU A 153 -8.23 10.32 14.21
N ARG A 154 -8.25 9.42 13.22
CA ARG A 154 -9.50 9.00 12.55
C ARG A 154 -10.46 8.29 13.48
N LYS A 155 -9.96 7.37 14.30
CA LYS A 155 -10.81 6.59 15.21
C LYS A 155 -11.42 7.48 16.30
N ILE A 156 -10.62 8.39 16.87
CA ILE A 156 -11.03 9.31 17.94
C ILE A 156 -12.20 10.19 17.50
N TYR A 157 -12.30 10.55 16.21
CA TYR A 157 -13.40 11.35 15.67
C TYR A 157 -14.79 10.74 15.95
N TYR A 158 -14.88 9.41 16.05
CA TYR A 158 -16.12 8.68 16.29
C TYR A 158 -16.30 8.27 17.76
N THR A 159 -15.64 8.96 18.69
CA THR A 159 -15.66 8.66 20.14
C THR A 159 -15.98 9.90 20.96
N ASP A 160 -16.34 9.70 22.23
CA ASP A 160 -16.65 10.77 23.19
C ASP A 160 -15.49 11.75 23.41
N VAL A 161 -14.25 11.37 23.04
CA VAL A 161 -13.09 12.25 23.12
C VAL A 161 -13.33 13.54 22.33
N LEU A 162 -13.94 13.47 21.14
CA LEU A 162 -14.17 14.66 20.31
C LEU A 162 -15.12 15.65 20.99
N GLU A 163 -16.17 15.14 21.65
CA GLU A 163 -17.09 15.96 22.43
C GLU A 163 -16.39 16.62 23.62
N GLU A 164 -15.54 15.88 24.32
CA GLU A 164 -14.78 16.41 25.46
C GLU A 164 -13.74 17.45 25.05
N LEU A 165 -13.09 17.29 23.89
CA LEU A 165 -12.24 18.35 23.31
C LEU A 165 -13.04 19.61 23.00
N SER A 166 -14.26 19.48 22.47
CA SER A 166 -15.16 20.62 22.22
C SER A 166 -15.51 21.35 23.53
N LYS A 167 -15.89 20.58 24.56
CA LYS A 167 -16.19 21.12 25.90
C LYS A 167 -14.97 21.81 26.49
N ALA A 168 -13.78 21.22 26.39
CA ALA A 168 -12.53 21.82 26.84
C ALA A 168 -12.26 23.16 26.17
N ARG A 169 -12.39 23.23 24.84
CA ARG A 169 -12.21 24.49 24.10
C ARG A 169 -13.22 25.57 24.53
N LYS A 170 -14.48 25.20 24.76
CA LYS A 170 -15.52 26.11 25.31
C LYS A 170 -15.17 26.63 26.72
N ARG A 171 -14.45 25.85 27.52
CA ARG A 171 -13.90 26.29 28.83
C ARG A 171 -12.65 27.18 28.69
N GLY A 172 -12.13 27.40 27.48
CA GLY A 172 -10.92 28.19 27.23
C GLY A 172 -9.61 27.39 27.26
N VAL A 173 -9.69 26.05 27.29
CA VAL A 173 -8.52 25.16 27.24
C VAL A 173 -7.88 25.21 25.85
N LYS A 174 -6.55 25.34 25.78
CA LYS A 174 -5.79 25.25 24.53
C LYS A 174 -5.70 23.80 24.09
N VAL A 175 -6.29 23.44 22.94
CA VAL A 175 -6.24 22.07 22.41
C VAL A 175 -5.33 22.05 21.18
N ARG A 176 -4.14 21.46 21.33
CA ARG A 176 -3.06 21.43 20.35
C ARG A 176 -2.73 19.99 19.97
N ILE A 177 -2.88 19.64 18.69
CA ILE A 177 -2.64 18.28 18.18
C ILE A 177 -1.58 18.29 17.07
N LEU A 178 -0.54 17.49 17.26
CA LEU A 178 0.49 17.15 16.30
C LEU A 178 0.12 15.83 15.60
N THR A 179 0.19 15.79 14.27
CA THR A 179 -0.08 14.55 13.52
C THR A 179 0.64 14.52 12.16
N ASP A 180 0.85 13.33 11.62
CA ASP A 180 1.47 13.13 10.31
C ASP A 180 0.44 13.33 9.19
N VAL A 181 0.17 14.60 8.84
CA VAL A 181 -0.78 14.97 7.79
C VAL A 181 -0.33 14.54 6.38
N ASP A 182 -1.15 13.70 5.73
CA ASP A 182 -1.08 13.30 4.32
C ASP A 182 -2.40 13.60 3.57
N TYR A 183 -2.49 13.23 2.29
CA TYR A 183 -3.72 13.40 1.49
C TYR A 183 -4.92 12.69 2.10
N SER A 184 -4.71 11.46 2.59
CA SER A 184 -5.77 10.62 3.13
C SER A 184 -6.34 11.17 4.44
N LEU A 185 -5.57 11.99 5.18
CA LEU A 185 -5.99 12.61 6.44
C LEU A 185 -6.56 14.03 6.25
N ALA A 186 -6.40 14.64 5.07
CA ALA A 186 -6.74 16.05 4.85
C ALA A 186 -8.22 16.38 5.16
N ALA A 187 -9.14 15.47 4.85
CA ALA A 187 -10.57 15.61 5.20
C ALA A 187 -10.78 15.59 6.71
N THR A 188 -10.23 14.58 7.39
CA THR A 188 -10.29 14.45 8.86
C THR A 188 -9.73 15.68 9.54
N VAL A 189 -8.56 16.20 9.13
CA VAL A 189 -7.99 17.43 9.70
C VAL A 189 -8.95 18.61 9.60
N LYS A 190 -9.67 18.74 8.48
CA LYS A 190 -10.65 19.81 8.29
C LYS A 190 -11.82 19.70 9.26
N ASP A 191 -12.30 18.48 9.52
CA ASP A 191 -13.38 18.22 10.46
C ASP A 191 -12.99 18.56 11.91
N TYR A 192 -11.68 18.52 12.23
CA TYR A 192 -11.15 18.90 13.53
C TYR A 192 -10.99 20.41 13.77
N ALA A 193 -11.18 21.27 12.77
CA ALA A 193 -10.91 22.72 12.88
C ALA A 193 -11.66 23.40 14.05
N GLY A 194 -12.85 22.90 14.39
CA GLY A 194 -13.66 23.37 15.53
C GLY A 194 -13.19 22.86 16.91
N TYR A 195 -12.40 21.79 16.95
CA TYR A 195 -12.07 21.04 18.16
C TYR A 195 -10.63 21.25 18.63
N ALA A 196 -9.68 21.41 17.70
CA ALA A 196 -8.27 21.53 18.01
C ALA A 196 -7.52 22.33 16.94
N ASP A 197 -6.41 22.94 17.35
CA ASP A 197 -5.42 23.44 16.41
C ASP A 197 -4.50 22.27 16.01
N ILE A 198 -4.32 22.05 14.71
CA ILE A 198 -3.55 20.91 14.20
C ILE A 198 -2.30 21.39 13.45
N ARG A 199 -1.15 20.77 13.78
CA ARG A 199 0.12 20.95 13.07
C ARG A 199 0.66 19.62 12.53
N HIS A 200 1.39 19.72 11.43
CA HIS A 200 2.03 18.57 10.77
C HIS A 200 3.40 18.30 11.39
N THR A 201 3.58 17.09 11.92
CA THR A 201 4.88 16.53 12.30
C THR A 201 4.80 15.01 12.32
N ARG A 202 5.94 14.33 12.34
CA ARG A 202 6.02 12.88 12.37
C ARG A 202 6.88 12.42 13.52
N ILE A 203 6.32 11.59 14.41
CA ILE A 203 7.04 10.94 15.52
C ILE A 203 6.98 9.43 15.31
N PRO A 204 8.02 8.81 14.71
CA PRO A 204 8.03 7.38 14.43
C PRO A 204 7.87 6.52 15.68
N GLY A 205 7.10 5.42 15.57
CA GLY A 205 6.91 4.44 16.65
C GLY A 205 5.92 4.87 17.75
N MET A 206 5.40 6.09 17.69
CA MET A 206 4.41 6.60 18.62
C MET A 206 3.00 6.53 18.01
N SER A 207 2.01 6.10 18.79
CA SER A 207 0.58 6.12 18.44
C SER A 207 -0.11 7.32 19.10
N ILE A 208 -0.05 7.41 20.42
CA ILE A 208 -0.60 8.53 21.20
C ILE A 208 0.44 8.99 22.20
N LEU A 209 0.77 10.28 22.18
CA LEU A 209 1.55 10.94 23.23
C LEU A 209 0.78 12.19 23.66
N LEU A 210 0.08 12.12 24.79
CA LEU A 210 -0.87 13.14 25.21
C LEU A 210 -0.54 13.64 26.60
N VAL A 211 -0.33 14.94 26.73
CA VAL A 211 -0.16 15.65 28.00
C VAL A 211 -1.38 16.53 28.22
N ILE A 212 -1.94 16.47 29.43
CA ILE A 212 -2.95 17.44 29.88
C ILE A 212 -2.36 18.29 31.00
N ASP A 213 -2.50 19.60 30.81
CA ASP A 213 -1.97 20.67 31.65
C ASP A 213 -0.46 20.49 31.87
N GLU A 214 -0.07 19.98 33.03
CA GLU A 214 1.28 19.50 33.33
C GLU A 214 1.21 18.39 34.38
N SER A 215 0.07 17.72 34.45
CA SER A 215 -0.29 16.82 35.55
C SER A 215 -0.37 15.37 35.13
N GLU A 216 -0.78 15.10 33.89
CA GLU A 216 -1.05 13.74 33.43
C GLU A 216 -0.53 13.51 32.03
N LEU A 217 -0.03 12.29 31.79
CA LEU A 217 0.53 11.83 30.54
C LEU A 217 -0.10 10.49 30.15
N VAL A 218 -0.41 10.33 28.87
CA VAL A 218 -0.70 9.04 28.23
C VAL A 218 0.29 8.81 27.10
N VAL A 219 0.95 7.65 27.11
CA VAL A 219 1.86 7.20 26.06
C VAL A 219 1.39 5.86 25.51
N SER A 220 1.26 5.74 24.20
CA SER A 220 0.97 4.49 23.49
C SER A 220 1.86 4.39 22.26
N ALA A 221 2.49 3.23 22.06
CA ALA A 221 3.33 2.97 20.91
C ALA A 221 2.51 2.36 19.76
N THR A 222 2.95 2.57 18.52
CA THR A 222 2.30 1.97 17.36
C THR A 222 2.47 0.45 17.37
N THR A 223 1.39 -0.31 17.45
CA THR A 223 1.38 -1.78 17.32
C THR A 223 1.16 -2.16 15.86
N ARG A 224 2.07 -2.96 15.29
CA ARG A 224 2.01 -3.42 13.88
C ARG A 224 1.78 -4.93 13.73
N ALA A 225 1.69 -5.66 14.84
CA ALA A 225 1.48 -7.10 14.83
C ALA A 225 -0.02 -7.41 14.78
N GLU A 226 -0.41 -8.30 13.87
CA GLU A 226 -1.77 -8.81 13.76
C GLU A 226 -2.19 -9.49 15.08
N GLY A 227 -3.33 -9.10 15.64
CA GLY A 227 -3.82 -9.61 16.93
C GLY A 227 -3.20 -8.97 18.18
N ALA A 228 -2.28 -8.02 18.04
CA ALA A 228 -1.75 -7.28 19.20
C ALA A 228 -2.81 -6.33 19.78
N SER A 229 -3.01 -6.39 21.10
CA SER A 229 -3.85 -5.43 21.82
C SER A 229 -3.11 -4.11 22.00
N ASP A 230 -3.76 -2.99 21.69
CA ASP A 230 -3.21 -1.66 21.96
C ASP A 230 -2.94 -1.48 23.46
N VAL A 231 -1.75 -0.99 23.80
CA VAL A 231 -1.37 -0.71 25.20
C VAL A 231 -1.01 0.75 25.35
N ALA A 232 -1.58 1.40 26.36
CA ALA A 232 -1.18 2.74 26.77
C ALA A 232 -0.72 2.74 28.23
N LEU A 233 0.26 3.58 28.53
CA LEU A 233 0.75 3.89 29.87
C LEU A 233 0.23 5.27 30.25
N TRP A 234 -0.62 5.34 31.25
CA TRP A 234 -0.97 6.58 31.93
C TRP A 234 -0.06 6.81 33.14
N MET A 235 0.33 8.06 33.41
CA MET A 235 1.04 8.42 34.64
C MET A 235 0.86 9.90 35.01
N ASN A 236 1.15 10.25 36.26
CA ASN A 236 1.03 11.61 36.78
C ASN A 236 2.29 12.12 37.53
N GLY A 237 3.46 11.53 37.25
CA GLY A 237 4.71 11.97 37.87
C GLY A 237 5.18 13.32 37.31
N LYS A 238 5.06 14.40 38.10
CA LYS A 238 5.30 15.80 37.69
C LYS A 238 6.54 16.01 36.82
N ASN A 239 7.72 15.58 37.28
CA ASN A 239 8.98 15.81 36.56
C ASN A 239 9.01 15.12 35.18
N PHE A 240 8.45 13.91 35.09
CA PHE A 240 8.40 13.17 33.84
C PHE A 240 7.37 13.79 32.88
N VAL A 241 6.19 14.15 33.38
CA VAL A 241 5.15 14.83 32.61
C VAL A 241 5.67 16.16 32.06
N ALA A 242 6.35 16.96 32.89
CA ALA A 242 6.96 18.23 32.48
C ALA A 242 8.03 18.04 31.39
N GLY A 243 8.89 17.01 31.51
CA GLY A 243 9.89 16.69 30.49
C GLY A 243 9.27 16.34 29.14
N ILE A 244 8.23 15.48 29.13
CA ILE A 244 7.52 15.13 27.89
C ILE A 244 6.73 16.31 27.31
N LYS A 245 6.14 17.15 28.16
CA LYS A 245 5.50 18.40 27.73
C LYS A 245 6.47 19.32 27.02
N GLY A 246 7.69 19.48 27.55
CA GLY A 246 8.75 20.26 26.91
C GLY A 246 9.09 19.76 25.51
N LEU A 247 9.27 18.45 25.35
CA LEU A 247 9.55 17.81 24.05
C LEU A 247 8.42 18.00 23.04
N LEU A 248 7.16 17.81 23.48
CA LEU A 248 5.99 18.07 22.63
C LEU A 248 5.84 19.56 22.29
N GLY A 249 6.15 20.45 23.23
CA GLY A 249 6.09 21.89 23.06
C GLY A 249 7.09 22.37 22.00
N GLU A 250 8.33 21.91 22.06
CA GLU A 250 9.35 22.20 21.04
C GLU A 250 8.93 21.64 19.67
N SER A 251 8.41 20.41 19.64
CA SER A 251 7.87 19.81 18.41
C SER A 251 6.72 20.63 17.83
N TRP A 252 5.88 21.22 18.68
CA TRP A 252 4.78 22.08 18.26
C TRP A 252 5.29 23.37 17.61
N GLU A 253 6.23 24.07 18.25
CA GLU A 253 6.76 25.34 17.74
C GLU A 253 7.45 25.17 16.38
N ASN A 254 8.17 24.07 16.19
CA ASN A 254 8.86 23.75 14.93
C ASN A 254 7.95 23.17 13.84
N ALA A 255 6.73 22.75 14.17
CA ALA A 255 5.81 22.14 13.21
C ALA A 255 5.07 23.20 12.37
N ILE A 256 4.83 22.89 11.10
CA ILE A 256 4.00 23.72 10.22
C ILE A 256 2.51 23.48 10.48
N SER A 257 1.65 24.46 10.20
CA SER A 257 0.21 24.26 10.34
C SER A 257 -0.29 23.16 9.41
N ALA A 258 -1.27 22.36 9.86
CA ALA A 258 -1.84 21.31 9.03
C ALA A 258 -2.50 21.87 7.76
N GLN A 259 -3.08 23.07 7.83
CA GLN A 259 -3.63 23.75 6.66
C GLN A 259 -2.55 24.13 5.65
N THR A 260 -1.41 24.67 6.11
CA THR A 260 -0.25 24.95 5.26
C THR A 260 0.23 23.67 4.59
N ARG A 261 0.36 22.58 5.37
CA ARG A 261 0.75 21.27 4.84
C ARG A 261 -0.22 20.76 3.77
N ILE A 262 -1.53 20.90 3.98
CA ILE A 262 -2.57 20.53 3.01
C ILE A 262 -2.48 21.38 1.75
N ASN A 263 -2.25 22.70 1.87
CA ASN A 263 -2.10 23.59 0.73
C ASN A 263 -0.85 23.24 -0.09
N ILE A 264 0.29 23.01 0.58
CA ILE A 264 1.52 22.50 -0.04
C ILE A 264 1.19 21.23 -0.82
N MET A 265 0.53 20.23 -0.22
CA MET A 265 0.16 19.01 -0.96
C MET A 265 -0.73 19.30 -2.18
N LYS A 266 -1.79 20.10 -2.04
CA LYS A 266 -2.71 20.44 -3.15
C LYS A 266 -2.05 21.17 -4.30
N GLU A 267 -1.14 22.09 -3.99
CA GLU A 267 -0.44 22.91 -4.97
C GLU A 267 0.77 22.20 -5.58
N GLY A 268 1.08 20.97 -5.15
CA GLY A 268 2.34 20.32 -5.50
C GLY A 268 3.52 21.12 -4.98
N GLY A 269 3.48 21.44 -3.69
CA GLY A 269 4.39 22.25 -2.90
C GLY A 269 4.80 23.63 -3.44
N LYS A 270 4.13 24.21 -4.44
CA LYS A 270 4.50 25.51 -5.02
C LYS A 270 4.49 26.70 -4.04
N ALA A 271 3.75 26.64 -2.91
CA ALA A 271 3.64 27.73 -1.94
C ALA A 271 4.96 28.10 -1.23
N LEU A 272 5.89 27.16 -1.07
CA LEU A 272 7.19 27.34 -0.41
C LEU A 272 8.22 26.45 -1.12
N GLN A 273 9.48 26.88 -1.22
CA GLN A 273 10.53 25.95 -1.64
C GLN A 273 10.71 24.89 -0.55
N ASP A 274 10.46 23.63 -0.89
CA ASP A 274 10.39 22.52 0.06
C ASP A 274 10.90 21.21 -0.57
N ILE A 275 11.32 20.28 0.29
CA ILE A 275 11.62 18.90 -0.09
C ILE A 275 10.64 17.99 0.66
N LEU A 276 9.77 17.35 -0.09
CA LEU A 276 8.77 16.45 0.45
C LEU A 276 9.13 14.98 0.21
N ILE A 277 9.14 14.20 1.28
CA ILE A 277 9.08 12.73 1.19
C ILE A 277 7.63 12.28 1.14
N VAL A 278 7.15 11.86 -0.03
CA VAL A 278 5.82 11.29 -0.23
C VAL A 278 5.88 9.80 0.06
N ARG A 279 5.08 9.28 1.00
CA ARG A 279 5.13 7.88 1.44
C ARG A 279 3.85 7.13 1.11
N GLY A 280 4.01 5.86 0.75
CA GLY A 280 2.92 4.96 0.38
C GLY A 280 2.55 5.02 -1.11
N THR A 281 2.37 3.86 -1.73
CA THR A 281 2.17 3.71 -3.18
C THR A 281 0.99 4.53 -3.70
N GLN A 282 -0.16 4.53 -2.99
CA GLN A 282 -1.33 5.31 -3.39
C GLN A 282 -1.04 6.82 -3.34
N SER A 283 -0.49 7.32 -2.24
CA SER A 283 -0.15 8.74 -2.07
C SER A 283 0.87 9.22 -3.11
N ILE A 284 1.84 8.35 -3.47
CA ILE A 284 2.81 8.63 -4.52
C ILE A 284 2.10 8.75 -5.87
N GLY A 285 1.23 7.81 -6.22
CA GLY A 285 0.45 7.84 -7.47
C GLY A 285 -0.47 9.08 -7.57
N GLU A 286 -1.18 9.41 -6.49
CA GLU A 286 -2.05 10.59 -6.42
C GLU A 286 -1.25 11.90 -6.53
N PHE A 287 -0.12 12.00 -5.81
CA PHE A 287 0.76 13.16 -5.88
C PHE A 287 1.30 13.33 -7.30
N TYR A 288 1.80 12.24 -7.89
CA TYR A 288 2.39 12.22 -9.22
C TYR A 288 1.36 12.62 -10.30
N LYS A 289 0.16 12.04 -10.26
CA LYS A 289 -0.94 12.43 -11.16
C LYS A 289 -1.32 13.90 -10.98
N GLY A 290 -1.36 14.39 -9.75
CA GLY A 290 -1.54 15.80 -9.45
C GLY A 290 -0.47 16.67 -10.10
N MET A 291 0.80 16.29 -9.96
CA MET A 291 1.96 16.95 -10.58
C MET A 291 1.82 17.05 -12.09
N LEU A 292 1.54 15.93 -12.74
CA LEU A 292 1.34 15.86 -14.18
C LEU A 292 0.13 16.71 -14.64
N SER A 293 -1.00 16.64 -13.95
CA SER A 293 -2.21 17.39 -14.32
C SER A 293 -2.03 18.91 -14.35
N ARG A 294 -1.04 19.43 -13.61
CA ARG A 294 -0.70 20.85 -13.51
C ARG A 294 0.28 21.35 -14.58
N ALA A 295 0.86 20.46 -15.38
CA ALA A 295 1.82 20.82 -16.41
C ALA A 295 1.21 21.77 -17.46
N LYS A 296 1.96 22.82 -17.82
CA LYS A 296 1.52 23.89 -18.75
C LYS A 296 2.40 24.02 -19.98
N LYS A 297 3.68 23.67 -19.89
CA LYS A 297 4.70 23.94 -20.92
C LYS A 297 5.45 22.69 -21.30
N LYS A 298 6.09 22.03 -20.33
CA LYS A 298 7.08 20.98 -20.61
C LYS A 298 7.12 19.92 -19.51
N VAL A 299 7.20 18.66 -19.91
CA VAL A 299 7.43 17.53 -19.01
C VAL A 299 8.66 16.78 -19.48
N LEU A 300 9.64 16.62 -18.60
CA LEU A 300 10.87 15.87 -18.86
C LEU A 300 10.85 14.64 -17.96
N HIS A 301 11.05 13.45 -18.54
CA HIS A 301 11.01 12.20 -17.80
C HIS A 301 12.21 11.33 -18.14
N VAL A 302 12.92 10.87 -17.12
CA VAL A 302 13.91 9.80 -17.21
C VAL A 302 13.32 8.60 -16.49
N SER A 303 13.02 7.55 -17.25
CA SER A 303 12.62 6.26 -16.70
C SER A 303 13.77 5.28 -16.82
N VAL A 304 13.82 4.35 -15.86
CA VAL A 304 14.64 3.16 -16.01
C VAL A 304 13.77 1.98 -16.43
N PRO A 305 14.34 1.00 -17.16
CA PRO A 305 13.61 -0.20 -17.50
C PRO A 305 13.12 -0.88 -16.22
N TYR A 306 11.97 -1.56 -16.29
CA TYR A 306 11.32 -2.37 -15.24
C TYR A 306 10.24 -1.73 -14.34
N ASP A 307 9.84 -0.47 -14.53
CA ASP A 307 8.78 0.15 -13.71
C ASP A 307 7.46 0.39 -14.46
N THR A 308 6.77 -0.70 -14.82
CA THR A 308 5.46 -0.65 -15.49
C THR A 308 4.36 0.04 -14.65
N GLU A 309 4.56 0.25 -13.34
CA GLU A 309 3.57 0.91 -12.48
C GLU A 309 3.43 2.42 -12.77
N PHE A 310 4.49 3.09 -13.27
CA PHE A 310 4.43 4.50 -13.64
C PHE A 310 4.17 4.76 -15.13
N PHE A 311 4.47 3.79 -15.99
CA PHE A 311 4.19 3.88 -17.43
C PHE A 311 2.69 3.94 -17.75
N GLY A 312 1.85 3.18 -17.04
CA GLY A 312 0.39 3.20 -17.22
C GLY A 312 -0.22 4.59 -16.99
N PRO A 313 0.03 5.25 -15.84
CA PRO A 313 -0.37 6.63 -15.59
C PRO A 313 0.22 7.61 -16.61
N LEU A 314 1.52 7.52 -16.93
CA LEU A 314 2.16 8.36 -17.96
C LEU A 314 1.45 8.27 -19.32
N ALA A 315 1.11 7.06 -19.78
CA ALA A 315 0.47 6.83 -21.07
C ALA A 315 -0.98 7.33 -21.09
N SER A 316 -1.72 7.16 -19.99
CA SER A 316 -3.09 7.66 -19.84
C SER A 316 -3.15 9.21 -19.74
N ASP A 317 -2.21 9.83 -19.03
CA ASP A 317 -2.11 11.29 -18.89
C ASP A 317 -1.53 11.95 -20.16
N ALA A 318 -0.62 11.28 -20.88
CA ALA A 318 -0.12 11.74 -22.19
C ALA A 318 -1.24 11.84 -23.25
N LEU A 319 -2.24 10.95 -23.18
CA LEU A 319 -3.47 11.03 -23.98
C LEU A 319 -4.32 12.25 -23.62
N ALA A 320 -4.38 12.63 -22.34
CA ALA A 320 -5.08 13.84 -21.88
C ALA A 320 -4.35 15.14 -22.28
N TRP A 321 -3.03 15.09 -22.50
CA TRP A 321 -2.22 16.24 -22.93
C TRP A 321 -2.17 16.50 -24.43
N ALA A 322 -2.58 15.53 -25.26
CA ALA A 322 -2.66 15.72 -26.71
C ALA A 322 -3.52 16.94 -27.10
N GLY A 323 -4.45 17.37 -26.22
CA GLY A 323 -5.26 18.58 -26.39
C GLY A 323 -4.68 19.89 -25.81
N ARG A 324 -3.54 19.88 -25.09
CA ARG A 324 -3.05 21.00 -24.25
C ARG A 324 -1.71 21.63 -24.66
N LYS A 325 -1.08 21.21 -25.76
CA LYS A 325 0.23 21.74 -26.25
C LYS A 325 1.38 21.68 -25.20
N VAL A 326 1.39 20.67 -24.34
CA VAL A 326 2.52 20.42 -23.42
C VAL A 326 3.59 19.59 -24.16
N ASP A 327 4.85 20.05 -24.19
CA ASP A 327 5.96 19.31 -24.82
C ASP A 327 6.50 18.25 -23.85
N MET A 328 6.38 16.98 -24.23
CA MET A 328 6.84 15.86 -23.40
C MET A 328 8.06 15.19 -24.01
N GLN A 329 9.11 15.05 -23.22
CA GLN A 329 10.36 14.39 -23.60
C GLN A 329 10.68 13.26 -22.62
N VAL A 330 10.90 12.07 -23.15
CA VAL A 330 11.14 10.85 -22.37
C VAL A 330 12.47 10.23 -22.77
N LEU A 331 13.32 9.97 -21.79
CA LEU A 331 14.53 9.18 -21.94
C LEU A 331 14.32 7.84 -21.22
N THR A 332 14.45 6.74 -21.95
CA THR A 332 14.24 5.40 -21.40
C THR A 332 15.13 4.37 -22.09
N ALA A 333 15.41 3.26 -21.40
CA ALA A 333 15.94 2.09 -22.08
C ALA A 333 14.86 1.51 -23.00
N ILE A 334 15.28 1.16 -24.22
CA ILE A 334 14.44 0.50 -25.21
C ILE A 334 15.12 -0.82 -25.54
N ASP A 335 14.55 -1.88 -24.97
CA ASP A 335 14.92 -3.28 -25.12
C ASP A 335 13.67 -4.14 -25.35
N ASN A 336 13.88 -5.44 -25.57
CA ASN A 336 12.81 -6.38 -25.89
C ASN A 336 11.68 -6.42 -24.83
N SER A 337 12.00 -6.18 -23.55
CA SER A 337 11.02 -6.19 -22.46
C SER A 337 10.14 -4.93 -22.42
N SER A 338 10.65 -3.81 -22.94
CA SER A 338 9.98 -2.50 -22.93
C SER A 338 9.24 -2.14 -24.23
N LEU A 339 9.34 -2.97 -25.28
CA LEU A 339 8.83 -2.65 -26.62
C LEU A 339 7.32 -2.32 -26.64
N GLY A 340 6.50 -3.04 -25.86
CA GLY A 340 5.07 -2.77 -25.76
C GLY A 340 4.78 -1.39 -25.20
N ASP A 341 5.30 -1.11 -23.99
CA ASP A 341 5.07 0.14 -23.27
C ASP A 341 5.59 1.37 -24.04
N VAL A 342 6.77 1.24 -24.66
CA VAL A 342 7.39 2.33 -25.44
C VAL A 342 6.58 2.61 -26.71
N LYS A 343 6.00 1.60 -27.35
CA LYS A 343 5.10 1.78 -28.52
C LYS A 343 3.79 2.47 -28.14
N ASP A 344 3.23 2.18 -26.96
CA ASP A 344 1.99 2.81 -26.48
C ASP A 344 2.18 4.29 -26.14
N LEU A 345 3.38 4.65 -25.68
CA LEU A 345 3.82 6.03 -25.44
C LEU A 345 4.10 6.79 -26.74
N GLY A 346 4.78 6.15 -27.70
CA GLY A 346 5.24 6.83 -28.91
C GLY A 346 4.13 7.25 -29.88
N GLY A 347 4.48 8.18 -30.78
CA GLY A 347 3.58 8.82 -31.73
C GLY A 347 3.48 10.34 -31.51
N ASN A 348 2.33 10.95 -31.82
CA ASN A 348 2.11 12.40 -31.63
C ASN A 348 1.98 12.85 -30.16
N LYS A 349 2.23 11.96 -29.18
CA LYS A 349 1.98 12.21 -27.75
C LYS A 349 3.23 12.70 -27.00
N CYS A 350 4.41 12.17 -27.31
CA CYS A 350 5.68 12.56 -26.68
C CYS A 350 6.88 12.20 -27.57
N LYS A 351 8.02 12.87 -27.33
CA LYS A 351 9.31 12.55 -27.96
C LYS A 351 10.05 11.57 -27.06
N VAL A 352 10.48 10.44 -27.61
CA VAL A 352 11.14 9.38 -26.86
C VAL A 352 12.52 9.11 -27.46
N ARG A 353 13.55 9.08 -26.60
CA ARG A 353 14.93 8.73 -26.98
C ARG A 353 15.46 7.59 -26.13
N HIS A 354 16.28 6.77 -26.76
CA HIS A 354 16.93 5.67 -26.08
C HIS A 354 18.13 6.15 -25.26
N ILE A 355 18.20 5.70 -24.01
CA ILE A 355 19.41 5.77 -23.19
C ILE A 355 19.69 4.41 -22.55
N ASP A 356 20.97 4.08 -22.38
CA ASP A 356 21.41 2.95 -21.55
C ASP A 356 21.41 3.36 -20.07
N ALA A 357 20.21 3.60 -19.53
CA ALA A 357 20.06 3.99 -18.13
C ALA A 357 20.09 2.77 -17.21
N LYS A 358 21.16 2.66 -16.42
CA LYS A 358 21.22 1.83 -15.20
C LYS A 358 20.96 2.65 -13.93
N ALA A 359 20.21 3.74 -14.04
CA ALA A 359 19.89 4.55 -12.87
C ALA A 359 18.92 3.79 -11.95
N GLY A 360 19.08 3.91 -10.64
CA GLY A 360 18.17 3.30 -9.65
C GLY A 360 16.94 4.16 -9.35
N VAL A 361 16.64 5.17 -10.17
CA VAL A 361 15.69 6.24 -9.87
C VAL A 361 15.05 6.78 -11.14
N ASN A 362 13.73 6.94 -11.15
CA ASN A 362 13.02 7.71 -12.17
C ASN A 362 13.00 9.18 -11.76
N ILE A 363 13.12 10.07 -12.75
CA ILE A 363 13.21 11.51 -12.55
C ILE A 363 12.17 12.17 -13.43
N THR A 364 11.26 12.94 -12.84
CA THR A 364 10.24 13.69 -13.59
C THR A 364 10.32 15.15 -13.24
N ILE A 365 10.45 16.01 -14.24
CA ILE A 365 10.51 17.47 -14.09
C ILE A 365 9.30 18.06 -14.82
N VAL A 366 8.56 18.93 -14.14
CA VAL A 366 7.39 19.60 -14.71
C VAL A 366 7.62 21.10 -14.76
N ASP A 367 7.49 21.66 -15.97
CA ASP A 367 7.62 23.07 -16.32
C ASP A 367 8.95 23.76 -15.91
N GLY A 368 9.94 22.98 -15.45
CA GLY A 368 11.14 23.52 -14.81
C GLY A 368 10.88 24.14 -13.44
N GLU A 369 9.75 23.80 -12.80
CA GLU A 369 9.33 24.35 -11.51
C GLU A 369 9.35 23.32 -10.38
N GLU A 370 9.22 22.04 -10.70
CA GLU A 370 9.19 20.96 -9.72
C GLU A 370 9.81 19.68 -10.28
N VAL A 371 10.42 18.88 -9.40
CA VAL A 371 11.04 17.60 -9.71
C VAL A 371 10.55 16.53 -8.73
N MET A 372 10.30 15.33 -9.25
CA MET A 372 9.98 14.15 -8.47
C MET A 372 10.95 13.02 -8.80
N LEU A 373 11.49 12.41 -7.75
CA LEU A 373 12.39 11.26 -7.77
C LEU A 373 11.65 10.06 -7.18
N THR A 374 11.46 9.01 -7.97
CA THR A 374 10.90 7.75 -7.49
C THR A 374 11.97 6.66 -7.61
N PRO A 375 12.28 5.92 -6.53
CA PRO A 375 13.17 4.77 -6.66
C PRO A 375 12.62 3.80 -7.69
N ALA A 376 13.49 3.29 -8.54
CA ALA A 376 13.13 2.26 -9.49
C ALA A 376 12.80 0.97 -8.72
N ALA A 377 11.60 0.45 -8.90
CA ALA A 377 11.22 -0.85 -8.38
C ALA A 377 12.19 -1.91 -8.94
N GLY A 378 13.02 -2.51 -8.08
CA GLY A 378 13.77 -3.71 -8.43
C GLY A 378 12.79 -4.87 -8.67
N GLY A 379 12.28 -4.99 -9.89
CA GLY A 379 11.35 -6.04 -10.32
C GLY A 379 9.88 -5.80 -9.96
N ALA A 380 8.99 -6.55 -10.63
CA ALA A 380 7.52 -6.46 -10.63
C ALA A 380 6.81 -6.63 -9.26
N LYS A 381 7.53 -6.65 -8.13
CA LYS A 381 6.98 -6.77 -6.77
C LYS A 381 7.51 -5.73 -5.77
N SER A 382 8.46 -4.87 -6.16
CA SER A 382 9.03 -3.89 -5.23
C SER A 382 8.30 -2.54 -5.33
N ARG A 383 7.16 -2.40 -4.64
CA ARG A 383 6.46 -1.11 -4.57
C ARG A 383 7.30 -0.08 -3.82
N SER A 384 7.73 0.97 -4.51
CA SER A 384 8.37 2.13 -3.90
C SER A 384 7.53 2.65 -2.74
N GLN A 385 8.08 2.58 -1.52
CA GLN A 385 7.43 3.02 -0.29
C GLN A 385 7.57 4.52 -0.06
N SER A 386 8.44 5.19 -0.84
CA SER A 386 8.71 6.61 -0.73
C SER A 386 9.17 7.19 -2.07
N ALA A 387 8.74 8.42 -2.35
CA ALA A 387 9.24 9.29 -3.40
C ALA A 387 9.73 10.61 -2.79
N ILE A 388 10.64 11.28 -3.46
CA ILE A 388 11.09 12.63 -3.09
C ILE A 388 10.53 13.59 -4.13
N TRP A 389 9.85 14.62 -3.67
CA TRP A 389 9.43 15.74 -4.50
C TRP A 389 10.13 17.01 -4.01
N SER A 390 10.46 17.93 -4.92
CA SER A 390 11.03 19.23 -4.58
C SER A 390 10.69 20.28 -5.63
N ASN A 391 10.46 21.51 -5.19
CA ASN A 391 10.43 22.72 -6.03
C ASN A 391 11.56 23.70 -5.64
N VAL A 392 12.54 23.25 -4.88
CA VAL A 392 13.73 24.05 -4.58
C VAL A 392 14.45 24.32 -5.91
N ARG A 393 14.60 25.60 -6.27
CA ARG A 393 15.03 26.01 -7.62
C ARG A 393 16.35 25.37 -8.04
N ASP A 394 17.32 25.34 -7.14
CA ASP A 394 18.65 24.79 -7.42
C ASP A 394 18.59 23.29 -7.71
N TYR A 395 17.73 22.54 -7.02
CA TYR A 395 17.53 21.11 -7.28
C TYR A 395 16.83 20.89 -8.62
N VAL A 396 15.76 21.63 -8.91
CA VAL A 396 15.03 21.52 -10.18
C VAL A 396 15.95 21.83 -11.35
N GLU A 397 16.74 22.89 -11.24
CA GLU A 397 17.71 23.30 -12.27
C GLU A 397 18.83 22.25 -12.44
N HIS A 398 19.34 21.67 -11.35
CA HIS A 398 20.34 20.61 -11.42
C HIS A 398 19.83 19.39 -12.21
N TYR A 399 18.61 18.93 -11.92
CA TYR A 399 18.01 17.81 -12.64
C TYR A 399 17.66 18.16 -14.08
N ARG A 400 17.29 19.41 -14.37
CA ARG A 400 17.06 19.89 -15.74
C ARG A 400 18.34 19.84 -16.56
N ILE A 401 19.45 20.35 -16.03
CA ILE A 401 20.77 20.30 -16.70
C ILE A 401 21.18 18.85 -16.96
N MET A 402 21.01 17.97 -15.97
CA MET A 402 21.29 16.54 -16.13
C MET A 402 20.43 15.92 -17.26
N PHE A 403 19.13 16.22 -17.29
CA PHE A 403 18.25 15.78 -18.37
C PHE A 403 18.72 16.29 -19.74
N ASP A 404 19.00 17.58 -19.87
CA ASP A 404 19.39 18.21 -21.14
C ASP A 404 20.71 17.61 -21.68
N ASN A 405 21.65 17.28 -20.78
CA ASN A 405 22.89 16.58 -21.13
C ASN A 405 22.61 15.17 -21.68
N LEU A 406 21.78 14.38 -21.00
CA LEU A 406 21.39 13.05 -21.48
C LEU A 406 20.63 13.12 -22.80
N TRP A 407 19.70 14.07 -22.92
CA TRP A 407 18.92 14.30 -24.12
C TRP A 407 19.81 14.64 -25.31
N SER A 408 20.81 15.50 -25.11
CA SER A 408 21.74 15.92 -26.17
C SER A 408 22.73 14.82 -26.57
N SER A 409 23.15 13.99 -25.61
CA SER A 409 24.05 12.86 -25.84
C SER A 409 23.36 11.64 -26.48
N SER A 410 22.04 11.53 -26.37
CA SER A 410 21.27 10.44 -26.99
C SER A 410 21.02 10.72 -28.46
N SER A 411 21.73 9.97 -29.32
CA SER A 411 21.61 10.08 -30.78
C SER A 411 20.56 9.15 -31.38
N THR A 412 20.01 8.22 -30.59
CA THR A 412 19.14 7.16 -31.12
C THR A 412 17.68 7.48 -30.82
N GLU A 413 16.95 7.87 -31.88
CA GLU A 413 15.51 8.07 -31.84
C GLU A 413 14.77 6.75 -31.63
N MET A 414 13.57 6.81 -31.04
CA MET A 414 12.75 5.64 -30.70
C MET A 414 12.55 4.69 -31.89
N ALA A 415 12.18 5.19 -33.06
CA ALA A 415 11.89 4.36 -34.22
C ALA A 415 13.10 3.53 -34.67
N ASP A 416 14.29 4.14 -34.69
CA ASP A 416 15.53 3.47 -35.06
C ASP A 416 15.92 2.40 -34.04
N ARG A 417 15.73 2.69 -32.75
CA ARG A 417 16.03 1.72 -31.69
C ARG A 417 15.04 0.56 -31.69
N ILE A 418 13.74 0.80 -31.88
CA ILE A 418 12.73 -0.25 -31.98
C ILE A 418 13.06 -1.17 -33.15
N ALA A 419 13.35 -0.61 -34.33
CA ALA A 419 13.72 -1.39 -35.50
C ALA A 419 14.95 -2.28 -35.23
N LEU A 420 15.96 -1.75 -34.54
CA LEU A 420 17.14 -2.50 -34.13
C LEU A 420 16.78 -3.65 -33.16
N VAL A 421 16.03 -3.38 -32.09
CA VAL A 421 15.66 -4.40 -31.09
C VAL A 421 14.80 -5.50 -31.71
N GLU A 422 13.85 -5.15 -32.59
CA GLU A 422 13.04 -6.14 -33.32
C GLU A 422 13.88 -6.98 -34.29
N ALA A 423 14.85 -6.37 -34.95
CA ALA A 423 15.79 -7.07 -35.83
C ALA A 423 16.66 -8.06 -35.03
N GLN A 424 17.14 -7.65 -33.85
CA GLN A 424 17.89 -8.50 -32.91
C GLN A 424 17.03 -9.68 -32.43
N ALA A 425 15.79 -9.45 -31.99
CA ALA A 425 14.90 -10.51 -31.52
C ALA A 425 14.60 -11.54 -32.63
N LYS A 426 14.34 -11.08 -33.87
CA LYS A 426 14.16 -11.97 -35.03
C LYS A 426 15.43 -12.77 -35.34
N ALA A 427 16.60 -12.15 -35.24
CA ALA A 427 17.87 -12.82 -35.47
C ALA A 427 18.12 -13.92 -34.43
N GLU A 428 17.82 -13.66 -33.16
CA GLU A 428 17.94 -14.63 -32.06
C GLU A 428 16.99 -15.83 -32.25
N GLU A 429 15.71 -15.58 -32.59
CA GLU A 429 14.73 -16.63 -32.86
C GLU A 429 15.17 -17.52 -34.03
N MET A 430 15.60 -16.89 -35.13
CA MET A 430 16.14 -17.58 -36.30
C MET A 430 17.39 -18.40 -35.96
N ALA A 431 18.34 -17.83 -35.21
CA ALA A 431 19.54 -18.53 -34.78
C ALA A 431 19.19 -19.77 -33.93
N LEU A 432 18.20 -19.64 -33.03
CA LEU A 432 17.70 -20.75 -32.22
C LEU A 432 17.08 -21.85 -33.09
N GLN A 433 16.29 -21.50 -34.10
CA GLN A 433 15.70 -22.45 -35.05
C GLN A 433 16.77 -23.19 -35.87
N MET A 434 17.80 -22.47 -36.32
CA MET A 434 18.94 -23.06 -37.03
C MET A 434 19.75 -23.99 -36.13
N ARG A 435 20.01 -23.62 -34.86
CA ARG A 435 20.67 -24.48 -33.87
C ARG A 435 19.90 -25.78 -33.66
N ARG A 436 18.57 -25.71 -33.47
CA ARG A 436 17.71 -26.91 -33.35
C ARG A 436 17.77 -27.78 -34.60
N THR A 437 17.79 -27.18 -35.79
CA THR A 437 17.91 -27.90 -37.06
C THR A 437 19.23 -28.66 -37.14
N LEU A 438 20.34 -28.00 -36.78
CA LEU A 438 21.68 -28.61 -36.75
C LEU A 438 21.77 -29.74 -35.72
N GLU A 439 21.25 -29.54 -34.50
CA GLU A 439 21.20 -30.58 -33.47
C GLU A 439 20.38 -31.79 -33.93
N SER A 440 19.24 -31.57 -34.59
CA SER A 440 18.42 -32.65 -35.15
C SER A 440 19.11 -33.43 -36.27
N ALA A 441 20.06 -32.80 -36.95
CA ALA A 441 20.90 -33.41 -37.98
C ALA A 441 22.17 -34.07 -37.41
N GLY A 442 22.33 -34.11 -36.08
CA GLY A 442 23.44 -34.78 -35.40
C GLY A 442 24.69 -33.93 -35.20
N PHE A 443 24.62 -32.61 -35.43
CA PHE A 443 25.73 -31.70 -35.16
C PHE A 443 25.75 -31.26 -33.70
N LYS A 444 26.96 -31.08 -33.14
CA LYS A 444 27.15 -30.51 -31.81
C LYS A 444 27.44 -29.02 -31.90
N ILE A 445 26.61 -28.19 -31.25
CA ILE A 445 26.81 -26.74 -31.21
C ILE A 445 27.98 -26.38 -30.28
N GLN A 446 28.86 -25.50 -30.74
CA GLN A 446 30.03 -25.03 -30.02
C GLN A 446 29.99 -23.49 -29.88
N LYS A 447 30.76 -22.98 -28.91
CA LYS A 447 30.88 -21.53 -28.68
C LYS A 447 31.80 -20.85 -29.69
N ALA A 448 32.88 -21.53 -30.08
CA ALA A 448 33.93 -20.99 -30.92
C ALA A 448 34.66 -22.12 -31.66
N ILE A 449 35.44 -21.77 -32.69
CA ILE A 449 36.32 -22.68 -33.43
C ILE A 449 37.75 -22.13 -33.47
N LYS A 450 38.74 -23.01 -33.37
CA LYS A 450 40.15 -22.66 -33.55
C LYS A 450 40.54 -22.73 -35.03
N GLY A 451 41.10 -21.64 -35.55
CA GLY A 451 41.62 -21.54 -36.92
C GLY A 451 42.99 -22.17 -37.12
N THR A 452 43.39 -22.27 -38.38
CA THR A 452 44.67 -22.81 -38.84
C THR A 452 45.87 -21.99 -38.36
N SER A 453 45.67 -20.69 -38.15
CA SER A 453 46.64 -19.78 -37.54
C SER A 453 46.82 -20.00 -36.02
N GLY A 454 45.90 -20.75 -35.39
CA GLY A 454 45.83 -20.93 -33.95
C GLY A 454 44.92 -19.93 -33.22
N LEU A 455 44.38 -18.93 -33.92
CA LEU A 455 43.39 -17.98 -33.37
C LEU A 455 42.05 -18.66 -33.09
N VAL A 456 41.32 -18.18 -32.08
CA VAL A 456 39.97 -18.66 -31.77
C VAL A 456 38.95 -17.66 -32.30
N HIS A 457 38.03 -18.13 -33.14
CA HIS A 457 36.99 -17.32 -33.77
C HIS A 457 35.61 -17.66 -33.20
N GLU A 458 34.86 -16.63 -32.83
CA GLU A 458 33.45 -16.73 -32.46
C GLU A 458 32.56 -16.42 -33.68
N PHE A 459 31.53 -17.25 -33.85
CA PHE A 459 30.47 -17.07 -34.84
C PHE A 459 29.10 -17.09 -34.15
N SER A 460 28.08 -16.58 -34.82
CA SER A 460 26.69 -16.64 -34.35
C SER A 460 26.24 -18.08 -34.11
N ILE A 461 26.72 -19.03 -34.92
CA ILE A 461 26.59 -20.48 -34.71
C ILE A 461 27.86 -21.19 -35.20
N VAL A 462 28.42 -22.08 -34.38
CA VAL A 462 29.46 -23.06 -34.77
C VAL A 462 28.91 -24.45 -34.52
N ALA A 463 28.97 -25.33 -35.51
CA ALA A 463 28.48 -26.70 -35.40
C ALA A 463 29.50 -27.72 -35.94
N ALA A 464 29.83 -28.72 -35.14
CA ALA A 464 30.80 -29.78 -35.48
C ALA A 464 30.11 -31.11 -35.78
N ALA A 465 30.66 -31.88 -36.72
CA ALA A 465 30.17 -33.22 -37.07
C ALA A 465 30.76 -34.29 -36.13
N GLY A 466 29.91 -34.95 -35.33
CA GLY A 466 30.28 -36.13 -34.54
C GLY A 466 31.14 -35.90 -33.28
N GLU A 467 31.36 -36.96 -32.50
CA GLU A 467 32.08 -36.92 -31.20
C GLU A 467 33.62 -36.91 -31.31
N HIS A 468 34.20 -37.14 -32.50
CA HIS A 468 35.60 -37.55 -32.61
C HIS A 468 36.57 -36.62 -33.34
N ASP A 469 36.15 -35.47 -33.88
CA ASP A 469 37.11 -34.53 -34.45
C ASP A 469 36.78 -33.07 -34.13
N ALA A 470 37.48 -32.50 -33.14
CA ALA A 470 37.32 -31.12 -32.71
C ALA A 470 37.95 -30.10 -33.69
N ALA A 471 38.64 -30.56 -34.75
CA ALA A 471 39.39 -29.70 -35.67
C ALA A 471 38.65 -29.35 -36.99
N ALA A 472 37.43 -29.87 -37.20
CA ALA A 472 36.61 -29.54 -38.36
C ALA A 472 35.22 -29.08 -37.92
N ALA A 473 34.93 -27.76 -37.99
CA ALA A 473 33.52 -27.34 -37.94
C ALA A 473 32.86 -27.82 -39.24
N ALA A 474 31.72 -28.47 -39.16
CA ALA A 474 30.98 -28.81 -40.37
C ALA A 474 30.19 -27.60 -40.88
N VAL A 475 29.71 -26.73 -39.98
CA VAL A 475 28.92 -25.55 -40.34
C VAL A 475 29.29 -24.35 -39.47
N VAL A 476 29.53 -23.20 -40.11
CA VAL A 476 29.63 -21.90 -39.45
C VAL A 476 28.60 -20.93 -40.00
N VAL A 477 27.97 -20.17 -39.10
CA VAL A 477 26.95 -19.18 -39.43
C VAL A 477 27.25 -17.87 -38.72
N ASP A 478 27.30 -16.77 -39.47
CA ASP A 478 27.19 -15.42 -38.90
C ASP A 478 25.93 -14.72 -39.41
N ILE A 479 25.36 -13.86 -38.56
CA ILE A 479 24.18 -13.05 -38.87
C ILE A 479 24.59 -11.58 -38.93
N ALA A 480 24.59 -11.01 -40.13
CA ALA A 480 24.90 -9.61 -40.37
C ALA A 480 23.69 -8.70 -40.06
N GLY A 481 23.95 -7.60 -39.37
CA GLY A 481 22.96 -6.55 -39.08
C GLY A 481 22.38 -6.52 -37.65
N ILE A 482 22.90 -7.34 -36.73
CA ILE A 482 22.46 -7.40 -35.31
C ILE A 482 22.87 -6.14 -34.54
N GLU A 483 24.05 -5.62 -34.83
CA GLU A 483 24.53 -4.34 -34.33
C GLU A 483 24.66 -3.42 -35.55
N LYS A 484 24.70 -2.10 -35.38
CA LYS A 484 25.04 -1.19 -36.49
C LYS A 484 26.57 -1.11 -36.71
N PRO A 485 27.31 -2.12 -37.20
CA PRO A 485 28.41 -1.85 -38.10
C PRO A 485 27.88 -1.69 -39.52
N ASP A 486 28.63 -0.98 -40.35
CA ASP A 486 28.47 -1.01 -41.80
C ASP A 486 28.36 -2.47 -42.29
N LEU A 487 27.37 -2.75 -43.13
CA LEU A 487 27.10 -4.05 -43.74
C LEU A 487 28.37 -4.63 -44.41
N GLN A 488 29.23 -3.76 -44.96
CA GLN A 488 30.51 -4.16 -45.55
C GLN A 488 31.48 -4.71 -44.50
N THR A 489 31.56 -4.10 -43.33
CA THR A 489 32.44 -4.53 -42.22
C THR A 489 32.04 -5.91 -41.71
N ALA A 490 30.74 -6.19 -41.59
CA ALA A 490 30.24 -7.51 -41.18
C ALA A 490 30.63 -8.61 -42.20
N VAL A 491 30.54 -8.30 -43.49
CA VAL A 491 30.90 -9.22 -44.58
C VAL A 491 32.39 -9.51 -44.59
N ILE A 492 33.22 -8.46 -44.55
CA ILE A 492 34.68 -8.60 -44.51
C ILE A 492 35.10 -9.40 -43.27
N GLY A 493 34.54 -9.07 -42.11
CA GLY A 493 34.80 -9.80 -40.87
C GLY A 493 34.51 -11.29 -41.00
N PHE A 494 33.33 -11.65 -41.52
CA PHE A 494 32.97 -13.05 -41.73
C PHE A 494 33.91 -13.76 -42.71
N VAL A 495 34.21 -13.14 -43.86
CA VAL A 495 35.12 -13.71 -44.87
C VAL A 495 36.50 -13.97 -44.28
N VAL A 496 37.06 -13.00 -43.53
CA VAL A 496 38.39 -13.12 -42.90
C VAL A 496 38.42 -14.29 -41.90
N LYS A 497 37.40 -14.41 -41.03
CA LYS A 497 37.29 -15.58 -40.14
C LYS A 497 37.25 -16.88 -40.94
N CYS A 498 36.43 -16.92 -42.00
CA CYS A 498 36.25 -18.08 -42.88
C CYS A 498 37.49 -18.49 -43.70
N MET A 499 38.47 -17.60 -43.88
CA MET A 499 39.75 -17.93 -44.51
C MET A 499 40.68 -18.69 -43.56
N ASP A 500 40.55 -18.47 -42.25
CA ASP A 500 41.41 -19.11 -41.25
C ASP A 500 40.82 -20.42 -40.70
N ILE A 501 39.58 -20.78 -41.03
CA ILE A 501 38.94 -22.00 -40.53
C ILE A 501 38.66 -23.01 -41.66
N LYS A 502 38.69 -24.29 -41.33
CA LYS A 502 38.17 -25.36 -42.19
C LYS A 502 36.73 -25.66 -41.80
N ALA A 503 35.81 -25.36 -42.72
CA ALA A 503 34.40 -25.72 -42.58
C ALA A 503 33.76 -26.13 -43.90
N ASP A 504 32.94 -27.20 -43.85
CA ASP A 504 32.25 -27.77 -45.03
C ASP A 504 31.16 -26.84 -45.56
N HIS A 505 30.53 -26.09 -44.65
CA HIS A 505 29.44 -25.17 -44.94
C HIS A 505 29.65 -23.82 -44.26
N LYS A 506 29.67 -22.74 -45.05
CA LYS A 506 29.85 -21.36 -44.59
C LYS A 506 28.62 -20.56 -44.99
N LEU A 507 27.83 -20.10 -44.01
CA LEU A 507 26.58 -19.39 -44.25
C LEU A 507 26.61 -18.00 -43.62
N LEU A 508 26.47 -16.96 -44.43
CA LEU A 508 26.22 -15.61 -43.96
C LEU A 508 24.73 -15.30 -44.10
N VAL A 509 24.06 -15.04 -42.99
CA VAL A 509 22.66 -14.60 -42.99
C VAL A 509 22.61 -13.09 -42.88
N THR A 510 21.76 -12.44 -43.66
CA THR A 510 21.56 -10.98 -43.60
C THR A 510 20.13 -10.63 -43.21
N LEU A 511 19.99 -9.63 -42.33
CA LEU A 511 18.70 -9.02 -42.00
C LEU A 511 18.22 -8.00 -43.06
N PHE A 512 19.07 -7.67 -44.02
CA PHE A 512 18.79 -6.78 -45.16
C PHE A 512 18.70 -7.56 -46.48
N ASP A 513 18.44 -6.87 -47.59
CA ASP A 513 18.39 -7.50 -48.93
C ASP A 513 19.70 -8.24 -49.26
N PRO A 514 19.66 -9.57 -49.49
CA PRO A 514 20.84 -10.37 -49.86
C PRO A 514 21.59 -9.82 -51.07
N ALA A 515 20.92 -9.16 -52.01
CA ALA A 515 21.55 -8.60 -53.20
C ALA A 515 22.63 -7.55 -52.87
N GLN A 516 22.48 -6.83 -51.76
CA GLN A 516 23.45 -5.81 -51.32
C GLN A 516 24.78 -6.41 -50.83
N VAL A 517 24.75 -7.69 -50.45
CA VAL A 517 25.89 -8.40 -49.83
C VAL A 517 26.50 -9.43 -50.77
N GLN A 518 25.73 -9.89 -51.76
CA GLN A 518 26.07 -11.02 -52.60
C GLN A 518 27.29 -10.77 -53.49
N ALA A 519 27.42 -9.59 -54.10
CA ALA A 519 28.54 -9.25 -54.96
C ALA A 519 29.86 -9.05 -54.19
N PRO A 520 29.93 -8.25 -53.10
CA PRO A 520 31.15 -8.11 -52.30
C PRO A 520 31.64 -9.43 -51.70
N ALA A 521 30.74 -10.21 -51.10
CA ALA A 521 31.11 -11.46 -50.45
C ALA A 521 31.63 -12.51 -51.45
N ARG A 522 30.97 -12.68 -52.61
CA ARG A 522 31.42 -13.61 -53.66
C ARG A 522 32.72 -13.20 -54.33
N SER A 523 33.01 -11.90 -54.40
CA SER A 523 34.29 -11.41 -54.93
C SER A 523 35.48 -11.77 -54.03
N LEU A 524 35.23 -11.96 -52.72
CA LEU A 524 36.25 -12.26 -51.73
C LEU A 524 36.35 -13.76 -51.42
N ASN A 525 35.25 -14.52 -51.49
CA ASN A 525 35.25 -15.97 -51.30
C ASN A 525 34.03 -16.63 -51.97
N SER A 526 34.26 -17.54 -52.92
CA SER A 526 33.19 -18.25 -53.66
C SER A 526 32.43 -19.27 -52.84
N ASP A 527 33.01 -19.74 -51.73
CA ASP A 527 32.50 -20.88 -50.94
C ASP A 527 31.50 -20.45 -49.86
N ILE A 528 31.19 -19.15 -49.79
CA ILE A 528 30.22 -18.59 -48.85
C ILE A 528 28.82 -18.58 -49.46
N THR A 529 27.89 -19.24 -48.77
CA THR A 529 26.46 -19.14 -49.07
C THR A 529 25.87 -17.96 -48.33
N ILE A 530 24.99 -17.20 -48.98
CA ILE A 530 24.33 -16.03 -48.38
C ILE A 530 22.83 -16.24 -48.44
N ALA A 531 22.15 -16.00 -47.32
CA ALA A 531 20.70 -16.14 -47.23
C ALA A 531 20.07 -14.88 -46.60
N SER A 532 18.83 -14.59 -46.99
CA SER A 532 17.98 -13.69 -46.24
C SER A 532 17.62 -14.32 -44.90
N ALA A 533 17.24 -13.52 -43.91
CA ALA A 533 16.70 -14.02 -42.66
C ALA A 533 15.50 -14.98 -42.86
N GLN A 534 14.63 -14.69 -43.84
CA GLN A 534 13.45 -15.50 -44.15
C GLN A 534 13.80 -16.87 -44.75
N ASP A 535 14.89 -16.95 -45.52
CA ASP A 535 15.31 -18.18 -46.20
C ASP A 535 16.46 -18.90 -45.47
N ALA A 536 16.92 -18.40 -44.32
CA ALA A 536 18.11 -18.88 -43.63
C ALA A 536 18.02 -20.38 -43.29
N GLU A 537 16.95 -20.83 -42.65
CA GLU A 537 16.76 -22.24 -42.29
C GLU A 537 16.59 -23.13 -43.54
N LYS A 538 15.82 -22.67 -44.54
CA LYS A 538 15.62 -23.41 -45.78
C LYS A 538 16.93 -23.59 -46.54
N THR A 539 17.76 -22.55 -46.56
CA THR A 539 19.09 -22.57 -47.19
C THR A 539 20.01 -23.50 -46.44
N LEU A 540 20.03 -23.43 -45.10
CA LEU A 540 20.79 -24.34 -44.25
C LEU A 540 20.42 -25.81 -44.49
N ARG A 541 19.12 -26.15 -44.50
CA ARG A 541 18.64 -27.51 -44.80
C ARG A 541 19.07 -27.99 -46.19
N LYS A 542 19.06 -27.09 -47.19
CA LYS A 542 19.52 -27.40 -48.55
C LYS A 542 21.03 -27.66 -48.58
N MET A 543 21.83 -26.87 -47.88
CA MET A 543 23.28 -27.07 -47.76
C MET A 543 23.61 -28.44 -47.15
N LEU A 544 22.84 -28.85 -46.14
CA LEU A 544 22.99 -30.15 -45.46
C LEU A 544 22.38 -31.34 -46.22
N GLY A 545 21.82 -31.14 -47.42
CA GLY A 545 21.19 -32.22 -48.20
C GLY A 545 19.90 -32.79 -47.60
N MET A 546 19.23 -32.07 -46.69
CA MET A 546 18.01 -32.51 -46.03
C MET A 546 16.77 -32.31 -46.93
N LYS A 547 15.87 -33.30 -47.00
CA LYS A 547 14.58 -33.16 -47.72
C LYS A 547 13.66 -32.14 -47.03
N GLN A 548 12.91 -31.36 -47.82
CA GLN A 548 11.95 -30.36 -47.30
C GLN A 548 10.89 -31.05 -46.42
N GLN A 549 10.66 -30.53 -45.21
CA GLN A 549 9.41 -30.82 -44.48
C GLN A 549 8.26 -30.01 -45.11
N PRO A 550 7.04 -30.56 -45.20
CA PRO A 550 5.87 -29.77 -45.60
C PRO A 550 5.69 -28.61 -44.62
N LYS A 551 5.26 -27.44 -45.11
CA LYS A 551 4.91 -26.28 -44.28
C LYS A 551 4.03 -26.74 -43.11
N GLN A 552 4.51 -26.60 -41.88
CA GLN A 552 3.61 -26.58 -40.73
C GLN A 552 2.69 -25.37 -40.90
N GLN A 553 1.39 -25.62 -41.00
CA GLN A 553 0.37 -24.59 -40.95
C GLN A 553 0.60 -23.78 -39.67
N GLN A 554 0.58 -22.45 -39.80
CA GLN A 554 0.43 -21.54 -38.66
C GLN A 554 -0.77 -22.02 -37.84
N ILE A 555 -0.51 -22.57 -36.66
CA ILE A 555 -1.53 -22.70 -35.63
C ILE A 555 -1.73 -21.26 -35.14
N THR A 556 -2.77 -20.62 -35.66
CA THR A 556 -3.30 -19.38 -35.09
C THR A 556 -3.71 -19.70 -33.66
N THR A 557 -2.92 -19.28 -32.67
CA THR A 557 -3.36 -19.28 -31.27
C THR A 557 -4.37 -18.17 -31.09
N THR A 558 -5.62 -18.47 -31.46
CA THR A 558 -6.80 -17.71 -31.06
C THR A 558 -7.72 -18.69 -30.34
N ALA A 559 -7.52 -18.84 -29.04
CA ALA A 559 -8.51 -19.25 -28.04
C ALA A 559 -7.79 -19.65 -26.75
N LEU A 560 -7.88 -18.77 -25.74
CA LEU A 560 -8.02 -19.10 -24.31
C LEU A 560 -8.23 -17.78 -23.56
N ILE A 561 -9.41 -17.21 -23.76
CA ILE A 561 -10.11 -16.42 -22.74
C ILE A 561 -11.48 -17.08 -22.65
N ASP A 562 -11.66 -17.89 -21.61
CA ASP A 562 -12.89 -17.99 -20.83
C ASP A 562 -12.50 -17.73 -19.37
#